data_AF-A0A1B8D9A7-F1
#
_entry.id   AF-A0A1B8D9A7-F1
#
_cell.length_a   1.000
_cell.length_b   1.000
_cell.length_c   1.000
_cell.angle_alpha   90.00
_cell.angle_beta   90.00
_cell.angle_gamma   90.00
#
_symmetry.space_group_name_H-M   'P 1'
#
loop_
_entity.id
_entity.type
_entity.pdbx_description
1 polymer ?
#
loop_
_entity_poly.entity_id
_entity_poly.type
_entity_poly.pdbx_seq_one_letter_code
_entity_poly.pdbx_strand_id
1 'polypeptide(L)'
;MTSGRLLQSSRSALRVSCPSRLSRTQFSRGFASVNSATPQEPDVSSRTPPYPKLLKRLAEVRRVLGAERALTLSEKILYSHLDNPEESLLTGTDNGLNIRGNANLKLKPDRVAMQDASAQMALLQFMTCKLPSTAVPASIHCDHMIVGQRGADVDLPESIKGNKEVFDFL
;
A
#
# COMPACT_ATOMS: atom_id res chain seq x y z
N MET A 1 26.76 19.65 64.68
CA MET A 1 27.20 18.24 64.72
C MET A 1 26.32 17.41 63.80
N THR A 2 26.81 17.11 62.60
CA THR A 2 26.59 15.83 61.89
C THR A 2 27.49 15.86 60.67
N SER A 3 28.33 14.83 60.61
CA SER A 3 29.54 14.73 59.81
C SER A 3 29.22 14.14 58.45
N GLY A 4 29.81 14.68 57.38
CA GLY A 4 29.86 14.03 56.09
C GLY A 4 30.87 12.88 56.08
N ARG A 5 30.57 11.82 55.33
CA ARG A 5 31.56 10.84 54.86
C ARG A 5 31.16 10.33 53.48
N LEU A 6 31.94 10.73 52.47
CA LEU A 6 32.06 9.99 51.21
C LEU A 6 32.68 8.62 51.51
N LEU A 7 32.12 7.56 50.93
CA LEU A 7 32.77 6.27 50.79
C LEU A 7 32.86 5.95 49.30
N GLN A 8 34.07 6.13 48.75
CA GLN A 8 34.47 5.66 47.44
C GLN A 8 34.46 4.12 47.44
N SER A 9 33.75 3.52 46.48
CA SER A 9 33.85 2.09 46.20
C SER A 9 34.55 1.91 44.85
N SER A 10 35.83 1.55 44.94
CA SER A 10 36.66 1.11 43.83
C SER A 10 36.17 -0.25 43.34
N ARG A 11 35.78 -0.36 42.06
CA ARG A 11 35.60 -1.65 41.40
C ARG A 11 36.68 -1.86 40.35
N SER A 12 37.65 -2.70 40.70
CA SER A 12 38.71 -3.20 39.83
C SER A 12 38.14 -3.95 38.64
N ALA A 13 38.61 -3.60 37.44
CA ALA A 13 38.32 -4.33 36.22
C ALA A 13 39.16 -5.62 36.17
N LEU A 14 38.52 -6.78 36.33
CA LEU A 14 39.13 -8.08 36.05
C LEU A 14 39.08 -8.35 34.55
N ARG A 15 40.23 -8.24 33.88
CA ARG A 15 40.42 -8.75 32.50
C ARG A 15 40.52 -10.26 32.54
N VAL A 16 39.45 -10.95 32.15
CA VAL A 16 39.49 -12.38 31.84
C VAL A 16 39.93 -12.52 30.38
N SER A 17 41.11 -13.08 30.15
CA SER A 17 41.57 -13.49 28.83
C SER A 17 41.07 -14.92 28.57
N CYS A 18 40.27 -15.09 27.51
CA CYS A 18 39.73 -16.38 27.10
C CYS A 18 40.29 -16.72 25.71
N PRO A 19 41.07 -17.79 25.54
CA PRO A 19 41.50 -18.23 24.22
C PRO A 19 40.43 -19.18 23.67
N SER A 20 39.52 -18.68 22.84
CA SER A 20 38.65 -19.55 22.05
C SER A 20 38.98 -19.39 20.58
N ARG A 21 39.61 -20.42 20.02
CA ARG A 21 39.71 -20.64 18.57
C ARG A 21 38.29 -20.67 18.02
N LEU A 22 37.86 -19.59 17.38
CA LEU A 22 36.68 -19.59 16.54
C LEU A 22 37.00 -20.42 15.29
N SER A 23 36.68 -21.70 15.34
CA SER A 23 36.49 -22.52 14.14
C SER A 23 35.40 -21.85 13.32
N ARG A 24 35.79 -21.15 12.25
CA ARG A 24 34.88 -20.58 11.27
C ARG A 24 34.23 -21.72 10.49
N THR A 25 33.15 -22.28 11.02
CA THR A 25 32.27 -23.15 10.23
C THR A 25 31.73 -22.32 9.07
N GLN A 26 32.25 -22.57 7.87
CA GLN A 26 31.68 -22.03 6.65
C GLN A 26 30.29 -22.64 6.48
N PHE A 27 29.25 -21.91 6.89
CA PHE A 27 27.91 -22.17 6.41
C PHE A 27 27.88 -21.81 4.93
N SER A 28 28.09 -22.81 4.07
CA SER A 28 27.75 -22.70 2.66
C SER A 28 26.25 -22.47 2.57
N ARG A 29 25.84 -21.33 2.01
CA ARG A 29 24.46 -21.09 1.63
C ARG A 29 24.14 -22.05 0.48
N GLY A 30 23.45 -23.14 0.76
CA GLY A 30 22.85 -23.98 -0.28
C GLY A 30 21.80 -23.19 -1.07
N PHE A 31 21.76 -23.37 -2.38
CA PHE A 31 20.67 -22.86 -3.21
C PHE A 31 19.33 -23.50 -2.80
N ALA A 32 18.24 -22.74 -2.92
CA ALA A 32 16.89 -23.24 -2.65
C ALA A 32 16.59 -24.45 -3.54
N SER A 33 16.13 -25.56 -2.95
CA SER A 33 15.67 -26.71 -3.73
C SER A 33 14.45 -26.31 -4.55
N VAL A 34 14.50 -26.48 -5.87
CA VAL A 34 13.35 -26.26 -6.73
C VAL A 34 12.21 -27.19 -6.30
N ASN A 35 11.09 -26.62 -5.89
CA ASN A 35 9.89 -27.39 -5.58
C ASN A 35 9.37 -27.97 -6.89
N SER A 36 9.37 -29.31 -7.03
CA SER A 36 8.96 -30.02 -8.26
C SER A 36 7.46 -30.01 -8.50
N ALA A 37 6.69 -29.20 -7.75
CA ALA A 37 5.30 -28.94 -8.05
C ALA A 37 5.23 -28.27 -9.41
N THR A 38 4.44 -28.83 -10.33
CA THR A 38 4.11 -28.24 -11.63
C THR A 38 3.92 -26.73 -11.46
N PRO A 39 4.59 -25.87 -12.27
CA PRO A 39 4.25 -24.47 -12.31
C PRO A 39 2.79 -24.40 -12.78
N GLN A 40 1.84 -24.25 -11.85
CA GLN A 40 0.62 -23.57 -12.19
C GLN A 40 1.10 -22.17 -12.56
N GLU A 41 1.23 -21.90 -13.84
CA GLU A 41 1.30 -20.54 -14.37
C GLU A 41 0.05 -19.85 -13.81
N PRO A 42 0.16 -19.04 -12.75
CA PRO A 42 -1.01 -18.37 -12.21
C PRO A 42 -1.50 -17.45 -13.33
N ASP A 43 -2.81 -17.36 -13.53
CA ASP A 43 -3.35 -16.37 -14.45
C ASP A 43 -3.07 -14.96 -13.90
N VAL A 44 -1.91 -14.41 -14.28
CA VAL A 44 -1.43 -13.09 -13.82
C VAL A 44 -2.09 -11.96 -14.60
N SER A 45 -2.84 -12.27 -15.66
CA SER A 45 -3.44 -11.26 -16.55
C SER A 45 -4.38 -10.34 -15.77
N SER A 46 -5.19 -10.90 -14.87
CA SER A 46 -6.12 -10.15 -14.00
C SER A 46 -5.42 -9.29 -12.93
N ARG A 47 -4.17 -9.60 -12.59
CA ARG A 47 -3.39 -8.93 -11.53
C ARG A 47 -2.41 -7.90 -12.07
N THR A 48 -2.07 -7.99 -13.35
CA THR A 48 -1.05 -7.15 -13.96
C THR A 48 -1.69 -5.82 -14.38
N PRO A 49 -1.16 -4.66 -13.95
CA PRO A 49 -1.62 -3.37 -14.44
C PRO A 49 -1.53 -3.30 -15.97
N PRO A 50 -2.37 -2.50 -16.64
CA PRO A 50 -2.38 -2.39 -18.10
C PRO A 50 -1.16 -1.59 -18.61
N TYR A 51 0.04 -2.13 -18.45
CA TYR A 51 1.31 -1.46 -18.76
C TYR A 51 1.39 -0.90 -20.18
N PRO A 52 0.86 -1.56 -21.24
CA PRO A 52 0.87 -0.96 -22.58
C PRO A 52 0.15 0.41 -22.63
N LYS A 53 -1.00 0.51 -21.95
CA LYS A 53 -1.75 1.77 -21.81
C LYS A 53 -0.96 2.80 -21.01
N LEU A 54 -0.40 2.39 -19.87
CA LEU A 54 0.35 3.28 -18.98
C LEU A 54 1.63 3.81 -19.64
N LEU A 55 2.35 2.98 -20.39
CA LEU A 55 3.55 3.38 -21.12
C LEU A 55 3.23 4.37 -22.24
N LYS A 56 2.13 4.16 -22.97
CA LYS A 56 1.67 5.12 -23.99
C LYS A 56 1.34 6.48 -23.36
N ARG A 57 0.60 6.49 -22.24
CA ARG A 57 0.30 7.73 -21.51
C ARG A 57 1.55 8.40 -20.96
N LEU A 58 2.50 7.62 -20.45
CA LEU A 58 3.76 8.16 -19.96
C LEU A 58 4.60 8.81 -21.08
N ALA A 59 4.57 8.26 -22.30
CA ALA A 59 5.22 8.88 -23.45
C ALA A 59 4.56 10.23 -23.80
N GLU A 60 3.23 10.32 -23.74
CA GLU A 60 2.51 11.59 -23.90
C GLU A 60 2.91 12.61 -22.82
N VAL A 61 2.94 12.20 -21.55
CA VAL A 61 3.39 13.07 -20.43
C VAL A 61 4.81 13.59 -20.67
N ARG A 62 5.73 12.75 -21.16
CA ARG A 62 7.10 13.15 -21.48
C ARG A 62 7.16 14.13 -22.66
N ARG A 63 6.27 14.01 -23.64
CA ARG A 63 6.15 14.99 -24.72
C ARG A 63 5.71 16.35 -24.17
N VAL A 64 4.79 16.36 -23.20
CA VAL A 64 4.26 17.59 -22.60
C VAL A 64 5.26 18.27 -21.66
N LEU A 65 5.91 17.52 -20.77
CA LEU A 65 6.81 18.06 -19.74
C LEU A 65 8.28 18.15 -20.17
N GLY A 66 8.63 17.58 -21.33
CA GLY A 66 10.00 17.43 -21.81
C GLY A 66 10.63 16.10 -21.41
N ALA A 67 11.34 15.47 -22.36
CA ALA A 67 11.95 14.15 -22.17
C ALA A 67 13.04 14.14 -21.09
N GLU A 68 13.77 15.25 -20.95
CA GLU A 68 14.87 15.43 -19.99
C GLU A 68 14.41 15.53 -18.54
N ARG A 69 13.12 15.84 -18.30
CA ARG A 69 12.61 15.95 -16.94
C ARG A 69 12.61 14.59 -16.27
N ALA A 70 13.38 14.46 -15.20
CA ALA A 70 13.33 13.31 -14.33
C ALA A 70 11.98 13.25 -13.59
N LEU A 71 11.30 12.11 -13.70
CA LEU A 71 10.04 11.83 -12.99
C LEU A 71 10.29 10.78 -11.92
N THR A 72 9.78 11.02 -10.73
CA THR A 72 9.72 10.03 -9.64
C THR A 72 8.79 8.88 -10.01
N LEU A 73 8.88 7.76 -9.28
CA LEU A 73 7.99 6.62 -9.51
C LEU A 73 6.51 7.02 -9.32
N SER A 74 6.21 7.76 -8.25
CA SER A 74 4.85 8.22 -7.96
C SER A 74 4.31 9.12 -9.08
N GLU A 75 5.13 10.02 -9.63
CA GLU A 75 4.74 10.85 -10.78
C GLU A 75 4.50 10.02 -12.03
N LYS A 76 5.36 9.03 -12.32
CA LYS A 76 5.14 8.12 -13.46
C LYS A 76 3.81 7.39 -13.34
N ILE A 77 3.51 6.87 -12.15
CA ILE A 77 2.25 6.17 -11.89
C ILE A 77 1.08 7.14 -12.01
N LEU A 78 1.05 8.25 -11.26
CA LEU A 78 -0.05 9.22 -11.30
C LEU A 78 -0.27 9.79 -12.70
N TYR A 79 0.78 10.26 -13.37
CA TYR A 79 0.66 10.91 -14.68
C TYR A 79 0.27 9.94 -15.79
N SER A 80 0.65 8.66 -15.67
CA SER A 80 0.18 7.63 -16.61
C SER A 80 -1.32 7.31 -16.49
N HIS A 81 -1.97 7.73 -15.40
CA HIS A 81 -3.42 7.58 -15.19
C HIS A 81 -4.21 8.86 -15.46
N LEU A 82 -3.60 9.89 -16.04
CA LEU A 82 -4.32 11.10 -16.45
C LEU A 82 -5.27 10.80 -17.61
N ASP A 83 -6.44 11.44 -17.58
CA ASP A 83 -7.35 11.39 -18.72
C ASP A 83 -6.79 12.20 -19.90
N ASN A 84 -6.42 13.45 -19.62
CA ASN A 84 -5.73 14.35 -20.53
C ASN A 84 -4.46 14.95 -19.87
N PRO A 85 -3.25 14.52 -20.29
CA PRO A 85 -2.00 15.03 -19.74
C PRO A 85 -1.77 16.53 -19.96
N GLU A 86 -2.09 17.09 -21.13
CA GLU A 86 -1.84 18.52 -21.41
C GLU A 86 -2.69 19.41 -20.52
N GLU A 87 -3.98 19.12 -20.44
CA GLU A 87 -4.91 19.85 -19.60
C GLU A 87 -4.51 19.76 -18.12
N SER A 88 -4.32 18.56 -17.59
CA SER A 88 -4.07 18.37 -16.16
C SER A 88 -2.70 18.88 -15.70
N LEU A 89 -1.71 18.91 -16.59
CA LEU A 89 -0.33 19.27 -16.22
C LEU A 89 0.03 20.72 -16.52
N LEU A 90 -0.65 21.40 -17.45
CA LEU A 90 -0.31 22.77 -17.85
C LEU A 90 -1.25 23.83 -17.25
N THR A 91 -2.50 23.47 -16.93
CA THR A 91 -3.47 24.42 -16.38
C THR A 91 -3.10 24.84 -14.96
N GLY A 92 -2.71 26.11 -14.79
CA GLY A 92 -2.42 26.69 -13.47
C GLY A 92 -1.09 26.26 -12.86
N THR A 93 -0.11 25.83 -13.67
CA THR A 93 1.15 25.24 -13.21
C THR A 93 2.41 25.87 -13.84
N ASP A 94 2.30 27.07 -14.40
CA ASP A 94 3.40 27.73 -15.12
C ASP A 94 3.95 26.83 -16.26
N ASN A 95 3.07 26.35 -17.13
CA ASN A 95 3.40 25.41 -18.22
C ASN A 95 4.11 24.15 -17.72
N GLY A 96 3.67 23.61 -16.59
CA GLY A 96 4.19 22.38 -16.02
C GLY A 96 5.41 22.56 -15.12
N LEU A 97 5.94 23.77 -14.91
CA LEU A 97 7.06 23.98 -13.99
C LEU A 97 6.65 23.72 -12.53
N ASN A 98 5.44 24.16 -12.14
CA ASN A 98 4.97 24.18 -10.77
C ASN A 98 3.73 23.28 -10.54
N ILE A 99 3.84 22.00 -10.91
CA ILE A 99 2.71 21.04 -10.86
C ILE A 99 2.39 20.62 -9.42
N ARG A 100 3.41 20.34 -8.60
CA ARG A 100 3.22 19.75 -7.27
C ARG A 100 2.58 20.79 -6.33
N GLY A 101 1.50 20.41 -5.68
CA GLY A 101 0.77 21.28 -4.76
C GLY A 101 -0.20 22.28 -5.41
N ASN A 102 -0.12 22.49 -6.73
CA ASN A 102 -0.99 23.44 -7.44
C ASN A 102 -1.93 22.77 -8.44
N ALA A 103 -1.47 21.72 -9.15
CA ALA A 103 -2.26 21.09 -10.19
C ALA A 103 -3.41 20.25 -9.63
N ASN A 104 -4.61 20.41 -10.21
CA ASN A 104 -5.73 19.49 -9.98
C ASN A 104 -5.72 18.40 -11.07
N LEU A 105 -5.35 17.17 -10.70
CA LEU A 105 -5.14 16.09 -11.66
C LEU A 105 -6.45 15.33 -11.93
N LYS A 106 -6.88 15.32 -13.18
CA LYS A 106 -8.02 14.50 -13.63
C LYS A 106 -7.56 13.07 -13.91
N LEU A 107 -7.66 12.23 -12.90
CA LEU A 107 -7.20 10.85 -12.92
C LEU A 107 -8.32 9.87 -13.31
N LYS A 108 -7.93 8.74 -13.91
CA LYS A 108 -8.77 7.57 -14.13
C LYS A 108 -8.22 6.38 -13.34
N PRO A 109 -8.69 6.17 -12.09
CA PRO A 109 -8.33 5.01 -11.29
C PRO A 109 -8.72 3.70 -11.98
N ASP A 110 -7.93 2.65 -11.80
CA ASP A 110 -8.20 1.35 -12.41
C ASP A 110 -9.20 0.50 -11.59
N ARG A 111 -9.32 0.74 -10.28
CA ARG A 111 -10.24 0.02 -9.39
C ARG A 111 -10.60 0.85 -8.15
N VAL A 112 -11.69 0.46 -7.50
CA VAL A 112 -12.12 1.02 -6.21
C VAL A 112 -12.19 -0.10 -5.17
N ALA A 113 -11.77 0.19 -3.95
CA ALA A 113 -11.95 -0.71 -2.81
C ALA A 113 -12.52 0.10 -1.65
N MET A 114 -13.54 -0.44 -0.99
CA MET A 114 -14.20 0.17 0.15
C MET A 114 -14.21 -0.80 1.32
N GLN A 115 -14.28 -0.25 2.53
CA GLN A 115 -14.47 -1.01 3.77
C GLN A 115 -15.92 -0.85 4.24
N ASP A 116 -16.49 -1.85 4.90
CA ASP A 116 -17.90 -1.94 5.30
C ASP A 116 -18.44 -0.69 6.05
N ALA A 117 -17.64 -0.03 6.87
CA ALA A 117 -18.06 1.19 7.57
C ALA A 117 -18.18 2.43 6.64
N SER A 118 -17.43 2.50 5.53
CA SER A 118 -17.56 3.58 4.54
C SER A 118 -18.38 3.20 3.31
N ALA A 119 -18.48 1.91 3.00
CA ALA A 119 -19.16 1.38 1.83
C ALA A 119 -20.67 1.64 1.87
N GLN A 120 -21.29 1.61 3.06
CA GLN A 120 -22.72 1.83 3.22
C GLN A 120 -23.18 3.15 2.61
N MET A 121 -22.57 4.26 3.03
CA MET A 121 -22.93 5.58 2.52
C MET A 121 -22.49 5.77 1.07
N ALA A 122 -21.35 5.19 0.67
CA ALA A 122 -20.89 5.25 -0.71
C ALA A 122 -21.89 4.59 -1.68
N LEU A 123 -22.43 3.42 -1.31
CA LEU A 123 -23.45 2.72 -2.10
C LEU A 123 -24.77 3.49 -2.13
N LEU A 124 -25.22 4.04 -1.00
CA LEU A 124 -26.44 4.87 -0.98
C LEU A 124 -26.32 6.07 -1.94
N GLN A 125 -25.20 6.78 -1.92
CA GLN A 125 -24.94 7.87 -2.87
C GLN A 125 -24.88 7.36 -4.32
N PHE A 126 -24.22 6.23 -4.56
CA PHE A 126 -24.17 5.60 -5.88
C PHE A 126 -25.57 5.24 -6.42
N MET A 127 -26.46 4.70 -5.57
CA MET A 127 -27.85 4.39 -5.91
C MET A 127 -28.63 5.65 -6.30
N THR A 128 -28.38 6.79 -5.64
CA THR A 128 -29.03 8.08 -5.99
C THR A 128 -28.61 8.59 -7.37
N CYS A 129 -27.43 8.21 -7.86
CA CYS A 129 -26.98 8.54 -9.22
C CYS A 129 -27.75 7.76 -10.30
N LYS A 130 -28.53 6.73 -9.94
CA LYS A 130 -29.31 5.88 -10.85
C LYS A 130 -28.48 5.25 -11.97
N LEU A 131 -27.21 4.96 -11.70
CA LEU A 131 -26.33 4.23 -12.62
C LEU A 131 -26.59 2.72 -12.48
N PRO A 132 -26.61 1.96 -13.60
CA PRO A 132 -26.94 0.54 -13.56
C PRO A 132 -25.82 -0.33 -12.97
N SER A 133 -24.57 0.09 -13.06
CA SER A 133 -23.40 -0.66 -12.61
C SER A 133 -22.19 0.24 -12.39
N THR A 134 -21.18 -0.25 -11.66
CA THR A 134 -19.91 0.46 -11.48
C THR A 134 -19.14 0.55 -12.81
N ALA A 135 -18.39 1.64 -13.00
CA ALA A 135 -17.59 1.87 -14.21
C ALA A 135 -16.23 1.17 -14.19
N VAL A 136 -15.72 0.86 -13.00
CA VAL A 136 -14.46 0.16 -12.77
C VAL A 136 -14.68 -0.97 -11.75
N PRO A 137 -13.82 -2.01 -11.74
CA PRO A 137 -13.89 -3.05 -10.73
C PRO A 137 -13.91 -2.46 -9.32
N ALA A 138 -14.93 -2.85 -8.54
CA ALA A 138 -15.13 -2.39 -7.17
C ALA A 138 -15.21 -3.60 -6.23
N SER A 139 -14.62 -3.48 -5.04
CA SER A 139 -14.74 -4.49 -3.98
C SER A 139 -15.11 -3.83 -2.65
N ILE A 140 -15.89 -4.54 -1.85
CA ILE A 140 -16.20 -4.17 -0.46
C ILE A 140 -15.57 -5.22 0.44
N HIS A 141 -14.88 -4.77 1.47
CA HIS A 141 -14.22 -5.61 2.46
C HIS A 141 -14.98 -5.45 3.79
N CYS A 142 -15.49 -6.55 4.33
CA CYS A 142 -16.22 -6.58 5.59
C CYS A 142 -15.28 -6.91 6.76
N ASP A 143 -14.58 -5.89 7.24
CA ASP A 143 -13.50 -6.02 8.23
C ASP A 143 -13.63 -5.08 9.44
N HIS A 144 -14.47 -4.04 9.42
CA HIS A 144 -14.60 -3.09 10.54
C HIS A 144 -15.77 -3.40 11.47
N MET A 145 -16.75 -4.21 11.05
CA MET A 145 -17.94 -4.53 11.84
C MET A 145 -17.84 -5.83 12.67
N ILE A 146 -16.63 -6.37 12.83
CA ILE A 146 -16.38 -7.54 13.69
C ILE A 146 -15.75 -7.09 15.00
N VAL A 147 -16.42 -7.37 16.13
CA VAL A 147 -15.93 -6.98 17.45
C VAL A 147 -15.10 -8.12 18.06
N GLY A 148 -13.80 -7.90 18.21
CA GLY A 148 -12.92 -8.88 18.88
C GLY A 148 -13.03 -8.80 20.40
N GLN A 149 -13.59 -9.84 21.03
CA GLN A 149 -13.76 -9.94 22.48
C GLN A 149 -13.39 -11.32 23.05
N ARG A 150 -13.92 -12.41 22.48
CA ARG A 150 -13.82 -13.77 23.02
C ARG A 150 -13.03 -14.73 22.13
N GLY A 151 -12.65 -14.30 20.93
CA GLY A 151 -11.92 -15.08 19.93
C GLY A 151 -12.73 -15.31 18.66
N ALA A 152 -12.04 -15.56 17.55
CA ALA A 152 -12.63 -15.57 16.20
C ALA A 152 -13.83 -16.51 16.04
N ASP A 153 -13.76 -17.72 16.61
CA ASP A 153 -14.81 -18.74 16.48
C ASP A 153 -16.15 -18.30 17.11
N VAL A 154 -16.11 -17.41 18.10
CA VAL A 154 -17.29 -16.88 18.80
C VAL A 154 -17.68 -15.51 18.22
N ASP A 155 -16.69 -14.62 18.08
CA ASP A 155 -16.91 -13.22 17.73
C ASP A 155 -17.40 -13.03 16.29
N LEU A 156 -16.93 -13.86 15.35
CA LEU A 156 -17.31 -13.75 13.93
C LEU A 156 -18.78 -14.12 13.70
N PRO A 157 -19.30 -15.29 14.13
CA PRO A 157 -20.73 -15.60 14.01
C PRO A 157 -21.63 -14.59 14.74
N GLU A 158 -21.24 -14.14 15.93
CA GLU A 158 -22.00 -13.16 16.70
C GLU A 158 -22.06 -11.80 15.99
N SER A 159 -20.94 -11.33 15.44
CA SER A 159 -20.89 -10.07 14.69
C SER A 159 -21.65 -10.15 13.36
N ILE A 160 -21.58 -11.27 12.65
CA ILE A 160 -22.39 -11.52 11.44
C ILE A 160 -23.88 -11.45 11.78
N LYS A 161 -24.30 -12.06 12.90
CA LYS A 161 -25.69 -12.03 13.34
C LYS A 161 -26.12 -10.63 13.78
N GLY A 162 -25.27 -9.93 14.55
CA GLY A 162 -25.57 -8.60 15.08
C GLY A 162 -25.66 -7.52 14.00
N ASN A 163 -24.84 -7.63 12.95
CA ASN A 163 -24.78 -6.67 11.86
C ASN A 163 -25.39 -7.22 10.55
N LYS A 164 -26.28 -8.23 10.67
CA LYS A 164 -26.86 -8.93 9.52
C LYS A 164 -27.52 -7.99 8.51
N GLU A 165 -28.25 -6.98 8.97
CA GLU A 165 -28.90 -6.00 8.10
C GLU A 165 -27.90 -5.28 7.19
N VAL A 166 -26.76 -4.87 7.75
CA VAL A 166 -25.72 -4.19 6.98
C VAL A 166 -25.06 -5.16 6.00
N PHE A 167 -24.75 -6.39 6.41
CA PHE A 167 -24.16 -7.38 5.51
C PHE A 167 -25.11 -7.86 4.41
N ASP A 168 -26.43 -7.87 4.65
CA ASP A 168 -27.42 -8.18 3.63
C ASP A 168 -27.60 -7.02 2.64
N PHE A 169 -27.35 -5.78 3.08
CA PHE A 169 -27.42 -4.59 2.23
C PHE A 169 -26.21 -4.46 1.30
N LEU A 170 -25.00 -4.76 1.79
CA LEU A 170 -23.73 -4.67 1.05
C LEU A 170 -23.61 -5.79 0.00
#